data_AF-A0A811UFE5-F1
#
_entry.id   AF-A0A811UFE5-F1
#
_cell.length_a   1.000
_cell.length_b   1.000
_cell.length_c   1.000
_cell.angle_alpha   90.00
_cell.angle_beta   90.00
_cell.angle_gamma   90.00
#
_symmetry.space_group_name_H-M   'P 1'
#
loop_
_entity.id
_entity.type
_entity.pdbx_description
1 polymer ?
#
loop_
_entity_poly.entity_id
_entity_poly.type
_entity_poly.pdbx_seq_one_letter_code
_entity_poly.pdbx_strand_id
1 'polypeptide(L)'
;MQLTAISLRFHLLENFVTSLRDVSVKIPHAARRGEKVILKCLYDLEGDSLYSVKWYKGRREFYSFTPKETPAIKVYQITGVRVEYN
;
A
#
# COMPACT_ATOMS: atom_id res chain seq x y z
N MET A 1 39.22 35.56 -31.74
CA MET A 1 39.53 34.19 -31.26
C MET A 1 39.36 34.17 -29.76
N GLN A 2 38.26 33.62 -29.27
CA GLN A 2 38.03 33.01 -27.94
C GLN A 2 36.61 32.45 -28.09
N LEU A 3 36.53 31.17 -28.49
CA LEU A 3 35.26 30.45 -28.68
C LEU A 3 34.70 30.16 -27.29
N THR A 4 33.48 30.61 -27.03
CA THR A 4 32.75 30.33 -25.80
C THR A 4 32.45 28.83 -25.72
N ALA A 5 33.00 28.17 -24.71
CA ALA A 5 32.69 26.78 -24.41
C ALA A 5 31.21 26.67 -24.06
N ILE A 6 30.43 26.04 -24.94
CA ILE A 6 29.05 25.65 -24.67
C ILE A 6 29.12 24.53 -23.63
N SER A 7 29.05 24.90 -22.36
CA SER A 7 28.79 23.96 -21.27
C SER A 7 27.40 23.37 -21.52
N LEU A 8 27.35 22.13 -21.99
CA LEU A 8 26.14 21.31 -21.98
C LEU A 8 25.75 21.08 -20.52
N ARG A 9 24.96 21.98 -19.95
CA ARG A 9 24.23 21.70 -18.71
C ARG A 9 23.15 20.68 -19.04
N PHE A 10 23.51 19.41 -18.99
CA PHE A 10 22.55 18.32 -18.82
C PHE A 10 21.78 18.59 -17.52
N HIS A 11 20.62 19.23 -17.63
CA HIS A 11 19.64 19.23 -16.56
C HIS A 11 19.06 17.82 -16.53
N LEU A 12 19.76 16.92 -15.84
CA LEU A 12 19.19 15.67 -15.38
C LEU A 12 18.08 16.04 -14.40
N LEU A 13 16.86 16.23 -14.91
CA LEU A 13 15.66 16.11 -14.09
C LEU A 13 15.55 14.63 -13.75
N GLU A 14 16.32 14.20 -12.77
CA GLU A 14 16.10 12.91 -12.12
C GLU A 14 14.73 13.00 -11.43
N ASN A 15 13.71 12.48 -12.09
CA ASN A 15 12.43 12.22 -11.46
C ASN A 15 12.66 11.10 -10.44
N PHE A 16 13.07 11.49 -9.22
CA PHE A 16 13.17 10.56 -8.11
C PHE A 16 11.76 10.10 -7.76
N VAL A 17 11.42 8.87 -8.10
CA VAL A 17 10.18 8.25 -7.65
C VAL A 17 10.37 7.84 -6.20
N THR A 18 9.80 8.61 -5.27
CA THR A 18 9.73 8.22 -3.86
C THR A 18 8.57 7.25 -3.67
N SER A 19 8.88 6.01 -3.31
CA SER A 19 7.89 5.01 -2.90
C SER A 19 7.59 5.14 -1.41
N LEU A 20 6.43 4.64 -0.99
CA LEU A 20 6.08 4.46 0.43
C LEU A 20 7.21 3.74 1.19
N ARG A 21 7.59 4.27 2.36
CA ARG A 21 8.64 3.67 3.20
C ARG A 21 8.07 2.72 4.25
N ASP A 22 8.93 1.80 4.69
CA ASP A 22 8.66 0.84 5.77
C ASP A 22 7.33 0.06 5.63
N VAL A 23 7.01 -0.31 4.39
CA VAL A 23 5.81 -1.11 4.12
C VAL A 23 6.07 -2.54 4.55
N SER A 24 5.39 -2.99 5.59
CA SER A 24 5.49 -4.36 6.09
C SER A 24 4.15 -4.97 6.47
N VAL A 25 4.06 -6.28 6.33
CA VAL A 25 2.87 -7.05 6.63
C VAL A 25 3.18 -8.01 7.76
N LYS A 26 2.36 -7.97 8.83
CA LYS A 26 2.42 -8.94 9.92
C LYS A 26 1.17 -9.82 9.87
N ILE A 27 1.38 -11.09 9.52
CA ILE A 27 0.36 -12.13 9.47
C ILE A 27 0.86 -13.39 10.20
N PRO A 28 -0.01 -14.15 10.87
CA PRO A 28 0.35 -15.46 11.39
C PRO A 28 0.77 -16.41 10.26
N HIS A 29 1.79 -17.22 10.48
CA HIS A 29 2.25 -18.21 9.49
C HIS A 29 1.19 -19.28 9.21
N ALA A 30 0.40 -19.64 10.22
CA ALA A 30 -0.72 -20.55 10.11
C ALA A 30 -1.80 -20.17 11.14
N ALA A 31 -3.03 -20.58 10.89
CA ALA A 31 -4.15 -20.41 11.80
C ALA A 31 -5.03 -21.65 11.77
N ARG A 32 -5.59 -22.02 12.93
CA ARG A 32 -6.54 -23.13 13.00
C ARG A 32 -7.90 -22.69 12.45
N ARG A 33 -8.67 -23.64 11.94
CA ARG A 33 -10.04 -23.36 11.47
C ARG A 33 -10.88 -22.78 12.61
N GLY A 34 -11.53 -21.64 12.37
CA GLY A 34 -12.35 -20.93 13.36
C GLY A 34 -11.57 -20.01 14.29
N GLU A 35 -10.25 -20.00 14.22
CA GLU A 35 -9.41 -19.09 14.99
C GLU A 35 -9.48 -17.66 14.43
N LYS A 36 -9.52 -16.67 15.33
CA LYS A 36 -9.41 -15.26 14.94
C LYS A 36 -7.95 -14.92 14.69
N VAL A 37 -7.66 -14.39 13.50
CA VAL A 37 -6.34 -13.89 13.13
C VAL A 37 -6.35 -12.37 13.00
N ILE A 38 -5.21 -11.75 13.26
CA ILE A 38 -5.02 -10.31 13.06
C ILE A 38 -4.05 -10.12 11.90
N LEU A 39 -4.49 -9.43 10.86
CA LEU A 39 -3.65 -9.02 9.74
C LEU A 39 -3.28 -7.56 9.93
N LYS A 40 -1.98 -7.24 10.03
CA LYS A 40 -1.52 -5.85 10.17
C LYS A 40 -0.75 -5.45 8.91
N CYS A 41 -1.12 -4.29 8.38
CA CYS A 41 -0.35 -3.57 7.37
C CYS A 41 0.28 -2.37 8.08
N LEU A 42 1.61 -2.32 8.12
CA LEU A 42 2.39 -1.23 8.69
C LEU A 42 3.01 -0.46 7.53
N TYR A 43 2.96 0.87 7.59
CA TYR A 43 3.49 1.74 6.56
C TYR A 43 3.77 3.12 7.15
N ASP A 44 4.77 3.82 6.61
CA ASP A 44 5.04 5.22 6.91
C ASP A 44 4.69 6.08 5.68
N LEU A 45 3.72 6.98 5.84
CA LEU A 45 3.24 7.86 4.76
C LEU A 45 4.15 9.07 4.52
N GLU A 46 5.10 9.37 5.42
CA GLU A 46 6.02 10.52 5.32
C GLU A 46 5.29 11.87 5.02
N GLY A 47 4.04 12.01 5.48
CA GLY A 47 3.21 13.19 5.26
C GLY A 47 2.24 13.14 4.07
N ASP A 48 2.25 12.06 3.27
CA ASP A 48 1.28 11.85 2.18
C ASP A 48 -0.02 11.17 2.66
N SER A 49 -0.99 11.03 1.77
CA SER A 49 -2.25 10.34 1.97
C SER A 49 -2.21 8.89 1.49
N LEU A 50 -2.72 7.98 2.32
CA LEU A 50 -2.90 6.59 1.91
C LEU A 50 -3.91 6.49 0.75
N TYR A 51 -3.51 5.83 -0.34
CA TYR A 51 -4.42 5.52 -1.44
C TYR A 51 -5.42 4.42 -1.06
N SER A 52 -4.94 3.20 -0.77
CA SER A 52 -5.78 2.12 -0.26
C SER A 52 -4.96 0.99 0.40
N VAL A 53 -5.61 0.22 1.26
CA VAL A 53 -5.13 -1.08 1.78
C VAL A 53 -6.16 -2.15 1.39
N LYS A 54 -5.72 -3.21 0.73
CA LYS A 54 -6.60 -4.30 0.27
C LYS A 54 -6.06 -5.65 0.69
N TRP A 55 -6.95 -6.54 1.15
CA TRP A 55 -6.60 -7.92 1.48
C TRP A 55 -7.30 -8.91 0.54
N TYR A 56 -6.52 -9.90 0.09
CA TYR A 56 -6.94 -10.94 -0.83
C TYR A 56 -6.69 -12.33 -0.24
N LYS A 57 -7.62 -13.25 -0.50
CA LYS A 57 -7.41 -14.69 -0.31
C LYS A 57 -7.41 -15.35 -1.68
N GLY A 58 -6.22 -15.75 -2.14
CA GLY A 58 -6.03 -16.13 -3.54
C GLY A 58 -6.34 -14.93 -4.44
N ARG A 59 -7.31 -15.08 -5.35
CA ARG A 59 -7.72 -14.02 -6.30
C ARG A 59 -8.93 -13.20 -5.85
N ARG A 60 -9.45 -13.46 -4.65
CA ARG A 60 -10.67 -12.81 -4.15
C ARG A 60 -10.35 -11.77 -3.09
N GLU A 61 -10.69 -10.52 -3.37
CA GLU A 61 -10.69 -9.43 -2.37
C GLU A 61 -11.70 -9.77 -1.28
N PHE A 62 -11.35 -9.53 -0.02
CA PHE A 62 -12.27 -9.68 1.11
C PHE A 62 -12.34 -8.45 2.01
N TYR A 63 -11.38 -7.54 1.90
CA TYR A 63 -11.36 -6.27 2.62
C TYR A 63 -10.69 -5.19 1.77
N SER A 64 -11.25 -3.99 1.77
CA SER A 64 -10.66 -2.78 1.19
C SER A 64 -10.87 -1.60 2.13
N PHE A 65 -9.80 -0.87 2.41
CA PHE A 65 -9.80 0.42 3.08
C PHE A 65 -9.26 1.49 2.12
N THR A 66 -10.13 2.42 1.71
CA THR A 66 -9.81 3.54 0.83
C THR A 66 -10.27 4.82 1.50
N PRO A 67 -9.38 5.58 2.18
CA PRO A 67 -9.77 6.75 2.99
C PRO A 67 -10.58 7.81 2.24
N LYS A 68 -10.36 7.93 0.92
CA LYS A 68 -11.01 8.92 0.06
C LYS A 68 -12.41 8.50 -0.43
N GLU A 69 -12.85 7.28 -0.15
CA GLU A 69 -14.17 6.79 -0.55
C GLU A 69 -15.19 6.85 0.60
N THR A 70 -16.47 6.86 0.24
CA THR A 70 -17.59 6.74 1.19
C THR A 70 -18.47 5.55 0.79
N PRO A 71 -18.56 4.47 1.59
CA PRO A 71 -17.82 4.24 2.83
C PRO A 71 -16.32 3.97 2.59
N ALA A 72 -15.47 4.36 3.55
CA ALA A 72 -14.03 4.14 3.46
C ALA A 72 -13.64 2.65 3.57
N ILE A 73 -14.47 1.84 4.23
CA ILE A 73 -14.26 0.40 4.40
C ILE A 73 -15.31 -0.36 3.59
N LYS A 74 -14.83 -1.34 2.82
CA LYS A 74 -15.65 -2.32 2.10
C LYS A 74 -15.21 -3.73 2.49
N VAL A 75 -16.18 -4.57 2.81
CA VAL A 75 -15.97 -5.99 3.11
C VAL A 75 -16.68 -6.81 2.05
N TYR A 76 -15.94 -7.74 1.43
CA TYR A 76 -16.49 -8.64 0.42
C TYR A 76 -16.58 -10.06 0.98
N GLN A 77 -17.76 -10.65 0.85
CA GLN A 77 -18.01 -11.99 1.37
C GLN A 77 -17.26 -13.03 0.54
N ILE A 78 -16.42 -13.82 1.21
CA ILE A 78 -15.77 -14.98 0.63
C ILE A 78 -15.95 -16.19 1.53
N THR A 79 -16.10 -17.36 0.93
CA THR A 79 -16.39 -18.60 1.66
C THR A 79 -15.27 -18.91 2.67
N GLY A 80 -15.66 -19.07 3.94
CA GLY A 80 -14.75 -19.44 5.03
C GLY A 80 -13.92 -18.28 5.61
N VAL A 81 -14.23 -17.02 5.28
CA VAL A 81 -13.61 -15.85 5.92
C VAL A 81 -14.69 -14.95 6.50
N ARG A 82 -14.52 -14.59 7.77
CA ARG A 82 -15.32 -13.56 8.44
C ARG A 82 -14.40 -12.40 8.78
N VAL A 83 -14.76 -11.20 8.33
CA VAL A 83 -13.95 -10.00 8.52
C VAL A 83 -14.52 -9.20 9.67
N GLU A 84 -13.66 -8.82 10.60
CA GLU A 84 -13.94 -7.85 11.66
C GLU A 84 -12.94 -6.71 11.49
N TYR A 85 -13.44 -5.49 11.41
CA TYR A 85 -12.66 -4.26 11.39
C TYR A 85 -13.25 -3.38 12.50
N ASN A 86 -12.49 -3.17 13.56
CA ASN A 86 -12.89 -2.35 14.70
C ASN A 86 -11.65 -1.57 15.16
#